data_AF-A0A380TGT6-F1
#
_entry.id   AF-A0A380TGT6-F1
#
_cell.length_a   1.000
_cell.length_b   1.000
_cell.length_c   1.000
_cell.angle_alpha   90.00
_cell.angle_beta   90.00
_cell.angle_gamma   90.00
#
_symmetry.space_group_name_H-M   'P 1'
#
loop_
_entity.id
_entity.type
_entity.pdbx_description
1 polymer ?
#
loop_
_entity_poly.entity_id
_entity_poly.type
_entity_poly.pdbx_seq_one_letter_code
_entity_poly.pdbx_strand_id
1 'polypeptide(L)'
;MRKKHRNAEIEPPYPTMPERELTIEVLCERLPSQCLPHGPIFLGIQKGRDVADVVPASQGRAVFHPTFRVTAVDGQPNFLGPYAQGKREERFFYLSWGTKPDDGQFEMFRRLKVHLSHLSLARVRKAAKPGGSLRVTLDMTDTCGGALCGSAREGERAQWHG
;
A
#
# COMPACT_ATOMS: atom_id res chain seq x y z
N MET A 1 -31.51 11.02 -49.35
CA MET A 1 -31.68 9.90 -48.39
C MET A 1 -30.37 9.72 -47.62
N ARG A 2 -30.25 10.35 -46.43
CA ARG A 2 -29.00 10.38 -45.64
C ARG A 2 -28.85 9.05 -44.87
N LYS A 3 -27.86 8.23 -45.22
CA LYS A 3 -27.46 7.08 -44.40
C LYS A 3 -26.76 7.61 -43.14
N LYS A 4 -27.45 7.56 -42.00
CA LYS A 4 -26.88 7.81 -40.68
C LYS A 4 -25.85 6.70 -40.41
N HIS A 5 -24.57 7.04 -40.42
CA HIS A 5 -23.53 6.18 -39.87
C HIS A 5 -23.84 5.97 -38.40
N ARG A 6 -24.28 4.75 -38.03
CA ARG A 6 -24.27 4.31 -36.64
C ARG A 6 -22.82 4.04 -36.30
N ASN A 7 -22.20 4.96 -35.56
CA ASN A 7 -20.97 4.65 -34.85
C ASN A 7 -21.32 3.50 -33.90
N ALA A 8 -20.83 2.29 -34.21
CA ALA A 8 -20.83 1.21 -33.25
C ALA A 8 -19.86 1.66 -32.15
N GLU A 9 -20.38 1.92 -30.96
CA GLU A 9 -19.57 2.01 -29.75
C GLU A 9 -18.90 0.63 -29.60
N ILE A 10 -17.62 0.56 -29.98
CA ILE A 10 -16.80 -0.61 -29.71
C ILE A 10 -16.66 -0.64 -28.20
N GLU A 11 -17.42 -1.52 -27.53
CA GLU A 11 -17.22 -1.77 -26.11
C GLU A 11 -15.73 -2.08 -25.89
N PRO A 12 -15.06 -1.41 -24.93
CA PRO A 12 -13.65 -1.66 -24.70
C PRO A 12 -13.46 -3.15 -24.40
N PRO A 13 -12.46 -3.81 -24.99
CA PRO A 13 -12.27 -5.27 -24.88
C PRO A 13 -11.96 -5.75 -23.45
N TYR A 14 -11.86 -4.82 -22.49
CA TYR A 14 -11.64 -5.09 -21.08
C TYR A 14 -12.71 -4.40 -20.24
N PRO A 15 -13.26 -5.08 -19.21
CA PRO A 15 -14.25 -4.48 -18.35
C PRO A 15 -13.65 -3.29 -17.62
N THR A 16 -14.04 -2.09 -17.99
CA THR A 16 -13.64 -0.86 -17.32
C THR A 16 -14.24 -0.86 -15.92
N MET A 17 -13.40 -0.72 -14.89
CA MET A 17 -13.86 -0.44 -13.54
C MET A 17 -13.96 1.08 -13.40
N PRO A 18 -15.15 1.67 -13.14
CA PRO A 18 -15.23 3.08 -12.78
C PRO A 18 -14.34 3.31 -11.56
N GLU A 19 -13.72 4.49 -11.48
CA GLU A 19 -12.84 4.82 -10.37
C GLU A 19 -13.56 4.59 -9.04
N ARG A 20 -12.92 3.84 -8.14
CA ARG A 20 -13.45 3.53 -6.81
C ARG A 20 -12.41 3.81 -5.76
N GLU A 21 -12.87 4.19 -4.58
CA GLU A 21 -12.01 4.23 -3.40
C GLU A 21 -11.86 2.82 -2.81
N LEU A 22 -10.64 2.50 -2.40
CA LEU A 22 -10.30 1.30 -1.67
C LEU A 22 -9.40 1.70 -0.50
N THR A 23 -9.91 1.54 0.72
CA THR A 23 -9.09 1.64 1.93
C THR A 23 -8.56 0.26 2.26
N ILE A 24 -7.24 0.17 2.44
CA ILE A 24 -6.56 -1.06 2.85
C ILE A 24 -6.20 -0.92 4.32
N GLU A 25 -6.54 -1.91 5.13
CA GLU A 25 -6.04 -1.99 6.50
C GLU A 25 -4.66 -2.64 6.50
N VAL A 26 -3.67 -1.94 7.04
CA VAL A 26 -2.29 -2.39 7.10
C VAL A 26 -1.95 -2.65 8.56
N LEU A 27 -2.02 -3.92 8.96
CA LEU A 27 -1.67 -4.38 10.29
C LEU A 27 -0.18 -4.73 10.32
N CYS A 28 0.58 -3.97 11.10
CA CYS A 28 2.00 -4.18 11.32
C CYS A 28 2.19 -4.79 12.72
N GLU A 29 2.80 -5.96 12.79
CA GLU A 29 3.06 -6.70 14.02
C GLU A 29 4.56 -6.91 14.24
N ARG A 30 4.93 -7.29 15.47
CA ARG A 30 6.32 -7.50 15.89
C ARG A 30 7.23 -6.35 15.46
N LEU A 31 6.87 -5.11 15.81
CA LEU A 31 7.75 -3.98 15.55
C LEU A 31 8.99 -4.08 16.45
N PRO A 32 10.22 -4.00 15.90
CA PRO A 32 11.42 -3.96 16.71
C PRO A 32 11.51 -2.59 17.39
N SER A 33 11.77 -2.55 18.70
CA SER A 33 11.89 -1.28 19.44
C SER A 33 13.18 -0.51 19.14
N GLN A 34 14.17 -1.18 18.54
CA GLN A 34 15.49 -0.66 18.21
C GLN A 34 16.04 -1.26 16.93
N CYS A 35 16.91 -0.55 16.22
CA CYS A 35 17.57 -1.04 15.02
C CYS A 35 18.94 -0.36 14.90
N LEU A 36 19.95 -0.94 15.55
CA LEU A 36 21.27 -0.31 15.69
C LEU A 36 21.85 0.15 14.34
N PRO A 37 22.48 1.34 14.29
CA PRO A 37 22.77 2.23 15.42
C PRO A 37 21.57 3.11 15.87
N HIS A 38 20.40 2.96 15.25
CA HIS A 38 19.24 3.80 15.51
C HIS A 38 18.40 3.30 16.72
N GLY A 39 17.96 4.24 17.54
CA GLY A 39 17.04 3.99 18.65
C GLY A 39 16.86 5.24 19.53
N PRO A 40 15.63 5.58 19.98
CA PRO A 40 14.33 4.97 19.67
C PRO A 40 13.92 5.13 18.19
N ILE A 41 13.22 4.13 17.64
CA ILE A 41 12.75 4.16 16.25
C ILE A 41 11.22 4.21 16.14
N PHE A 42 10.76 4.69 14.99
CA PHE A 42 9.36 4.93 14.68
C PHE A 42 9.00 4.33 13.33
N LEU A 43 7.75 3.90 13.20
CA LEU A 43 7.17 3.42 11.96
C LEU A 43 6.10 4.42 11.49
N GLY A 44 6.12 4.77 10.21
CA GLY A 44 5.06 5.56 9.58
C GLY A 44 4.75 5.08 8.17
N ILE A 45 3.69 5.61 7.58
CA ILE A 45 3.28 5.30 6.21
C ILE A 45 3.61 6.48 5.29
N GLN A 46 4.18 6.22 4.11
CA GLN A 46 4.55 7.30 3.20
C GLN A 46 3.31 7.81 2.41
N LYS A 47 3.08 9.12 2.43
CA LYS A 47 2.03 9.83 1.70
C LYS A 47 2.67 10.90 0.83
N GLY A 48 2.76 10.65 -0.47
CA GLY A 48 3.51 11.51 -1.39
C GLY A 48 5.01 11.46 -1.06
N ARG A 49 5.57 12.61 -0.66
CA ARG A 49 6.98 12.73 -0.25
C ARG A 49 7.17 12.65 1.26
N ASP A 50 6.09 12.75 2.03
CA ASP A 50 6.13 12.82 3.49
C ASP A 50 5.84 11.46 4.12
N VAL A 51 6.23 11.31 5.39
CA VAL A 51 5.86 10.16 6.22
C VAL A 51 4.80 10.61 7.23
N ALA A 52 3.63 10.00 7.15
CA ALA A 52 2.47 10.31 7.97
C ALA A 52 2.25 9.23 9.04
N ASP A 53 1.37 9.56 10.00
CA ASP A 53 0.84 8.64 11.02
C ASP A 53 1.94 7.92 11.84
N VAL A 54 3.04 8.62 12.08
CA VAL A 54 4.24 8.03 12.71
C VAL A 54 3.96 7.59 14.14
N VAL A 55 4.19 6.30 14.43
CA VAL A 55 4.03 5.69 15.76
C VAL A 55 5.36 5.18 16.32
N PRO A 56 5.57 5.21 17.66
CA PRO A 56 6.74 4.60 18.29
C PRO A 56 6.75 3.09 18.07
N ALA A 57 7.88 2.53 17.64
CA ALA A 57 8.00 1.10 17.42
C ALA A 57 7.94 0.27 18.72
N SER A 58 8.22 0.91 19.87
CA SER A 58 8.08 0.32 21.20
C SER A 58 6.65 -0.13 21.54
N GLN A 59 5.64 0.31 20.79
CA GLN A 59 4.27 -0.19 20.93
C GLN A 59 4.10 -1.63 20.42
N GLY A 60 5.07 -2.17 19.70
CA GLY A 60 5.07 -3.55 19.19
C GLY A 60 4.08 -3.83 18.04
N ARG A 61 3.15 -2.90 17.77
CA ARG A 61 2.15 -2.97 16.70
C ARG A 61 1.84 -1.58 16.13
N ALA A 62 1.40 -1.53 14.87
CA ALA A 62 0.84 -0.33 14.24
C ALA A 62 -0.29 -0.72 13.27
N VAL A 63 -1.26 0.18 13.08
CA VAL A 63 -2.34 -0.01 12.10
C VAL A 63 -2.47 1.25 11.26
N PHE A 64 -2.46 1.11 9.94
CA PHE A 64 -2.67 2.20 8.99
C PHE A 64 -3.85 1.91 8.06
N HIS A 65 -4.47 2.97 7.55
CA HIS A 65 -5.62 2.89 6.64
C HIS A 65 -5.42 3.74 5.37
N PRO A 66 -4.41 3.47 4.53
CA PRO A 66 -4.26 4.17 3.26
C PRO A 66 -5.46 3.95 2.34
N THR A 67 -6.05 5.06 1.87
CA THR A 67 -7.08 5.06 0.83
C THR A 67 -6.48 5.31 -0.53
N PHE A 68 -6.79 4.42 -1.48
CA PHE A 68 -6.39 4.50 -2.87
C PHE A 68 -7.60 4.78 -3.74
N ARG A 69 -7.38 5.51 -4.84
CA ARG A 69 -8.30 5.49 -5.97
C ARG A 69 -7.86 4.35 -6.88
N VAL A 70 -8.78 3.50 -7.32
CA VAL A 70 -8.46 2.35 -8.16
C VAL A 70 -9.29 2.39 -9.44
N THR A 71 -8.61 2.20 -10.57
CA THR A 71 -9.24 1.99 -11.88
C THR A 71 -8.84 0.63 -12.46
N ALA A 72 -9.41 0.25 -13.60
CA ALA A 72 -8.94 -0.90 -14.37
C ALA A 72 -8.33 -0.43 -15.70
N VAL A 73 -7.15 -0.92 -16.02
CA VAL A 73 -6.45 -0.67 -17.29
C VAL A 73 -5.94 -2.01 -17.81
N ASP A 74 -6.29 -2.39 -19.04
CA ASP A 74 -5.93 -3.68 -19.65
C ASP A 74 -6.31 -4.90 -18.79
N GLY A 75 -7.45 -4.81 -18.09
CA GLY A 75 -7.92 -5.87 -17.20
C GLY A 75 -7.18 -5.99 -15.86
N GLN A 76 -6.20 -5.13 -15.58
CA GLN A 76 -5.45 -5.09 -14.32
C GLN A 76 -5.84 -3.88 -13.46
N PRO A 77 -5.78 -3.99 -12.12
CA PRO A 77 -6.03 -2.85 -11.25
C PRO A 77 -4.88 -1.83 -11.35
N ASN A 78 -5.24 -0.56 -11.40
CA ASN A 78 -4.30 0.56 -11.32
C ASN A 78 -4.60 1.39 -10.08
N PHE A 79 -3.70 1.32 -9.12
CA PHE A 79 -3.78 2.07 -7.86
C PHE A 79 -3.23 3.48 -8.05
N LEU A 80 -3.95 4.47 -7.56
CA LEU A 80 -3.66 5.89 -7.67
C LEU A 80 -3.82 6.57 -6.30
N GLY A 81 -3.35 7.81 -6.22
CA GLY A 81 -3.40 8.61 -5.00
C GLY A 81 -2.04 8.69 -4.31
N PRO A 82 -1.95 9.42 -3.19
CA PRO A 82 -0.67 9.80 -2.59
C PRO A 82 0.09 8.63 -1.97
N TYR A 83 -0.59 7.55 -1.62
CA TYR A 83 0.05 6.33 -1.09
C TYR A 83 0.61 5.42 -2.19
N ALA A 84 0.14 5.59 -3.45
CA ALA A 84 0.56 4.76 -4.57
C ALA A 84 1.92 5.22 -5.12
N GLN A 85 2.87 4.29 -5.18
CA GLN A 85 4.24 4.51 -5.63
C GLN A 85 4.60 3.53 -6.75
N GLY A 86 5.70 3.81 -7.46
CA GLY A 86 6.20 2.97 -8.56
C GLY A 86 5.48 3.22 -9.89
N LYS A 87 5.72 2.37 -10.88
CA LYS A 87 4.97 2.35 -12.16
C LYS A 87 3.67 1.54 -11.98
N ARG A 88 2.76 1.60 -12.96
CA ARG A 88 1.44 0.95 -12.87
C ARG A 88 1.56 -0.57 -12.65
N GLU A 89 2.52 -1.18 -13.33
CA GLU A 89 2.78 -2.61 -13.35
C GLU A 89 3.44 -3.09 -12.04
N GLU A 90 3.99 -2.16 -11.28
CA GLU A 90 4.77 -2.42 -10.07
C GLU A 90 4.25 -1.60 -8.89
N ARG A 91 2.94 -1.31 -8.83
CA ARG A 91 2.38 -0.49 -7.75
C ARG A 91 2.72 -1.08 -6.38
N PHE A 92 3.12 -0.20 -5.47
CA PHE A 92 3.37 -0.50 -4.07
C PHE A 92 3.06 0.74 -3.22
N PHE A 93 3.03 0.59 -1.90
CA PHE A 93 3.11 1.69 -0.94
C PHE A 93 4.29 1.47 0.01
N TYR A 94 4.73 2.52 0.71
CA TYR A 94 5.86 2.44 1.63
C TYR A 94 5.41 2.47 3.09
N LEU A 95 5.97 1.54 3.86
CA LEU A 95 6.17 1.70 5.29
C LEU A 95 7.61 2.19 5.53
N SER A 96 7.77 3.21 6.37
CA SER A 96 9.03 3.93 6.55
C SER A 96 9.46 3.90 8.01
N TRP A 97 10.70 3.52 8.22
CA TRP A 97 11.37 3.57 9.52
C TRP A 97 12.21 4.83 9.65
N GLY A 98 12.13 5.45 10.81
CA GLY A 98 12.88 6.66 11.09
C GLY A 98 13.12 6.89 12.56
N THR A 99 13.94 7.88 12.84
CA THR A 99 14.14 8.48 14.16
C THR A 99 13.39 9.82 14.23
N LYS A 100 13.17 10.30 15.45
CA LYS A 100 12.76 11.69 15.70
C LYS A 100 13.83 12.31 16.59
N PRO A 101 14.75 13.11 16.03
CA PRO A 101 15.68 13.91 16.83
C PRO A 101 14.92 14.93 17.67
N ASP A 102 15.64 15.67 18.52
CA ASP A 102 15.06 16.67 19.41
C ASP A 102 14.31 17.80 18.68
N ASP A 103 14.56 17.99 17.38
CA ASP A 103 13.83 18.92 16.51
C ASP A 103 12.43 18.42 16.09
N GLY A 104 12.11 17.17 16.42
CA GLY A 104 10.84 16.50 16.17
C GLY A 104 10.61 16.07 14.72
N GLN A 105 11.56 16.31 13.80
CA GLN A 105 11.40 15.92 12.40
C GLN A 105 11.60 14.42 12.22
N PHE A 106 10.87 13.82 11.28
CA PHE A 106 11.05 12.41 10.98
C PHE A 106 12.25 12.20 10.07
N GLU A 107 13.31 11.61 10.60
CA GLU A 107 14.51 11.25 9.84
C GLU A 107 14.44 9.80 9.42
N MET A 108 14.09 9.57 8.16
CA MET A 108 13.95 8.24 7.59
C MET A 108 15.31 7.56 7.35
N PHE A 109 15.48 6.32 7.83
CA PHE A 109 16.69 5.52 7.58
C PHE A 109 16.43 4.22 6.80
N ARG A 110 15.21 3.66 6.83
CA ARG A 110 14.83 2.43 6.11
C ARG A 110 13.40 2.47 5.60
N ARG A 111 13.11 1.67 4.57
CA ARG A 111 11.76 1.51 4.00
C ARG A 111 11.46 0.09 3.55
N LEU A 112 10.19 -0.27 3.61
CA LEU A 112 9.62 -1.49 3.07
C LEU A 112 8.59 -1.15 1.98
N LYS A 113 8.78 -1.67 0.77
CA LYS A 113 7.78 -1.64 -0.31
C LYS A 113 6.77 -2.75 -0.09
N VAL A 114 5.51 -2.42 0.07
CA VAL A 114 4.42 -3.40 0.13
C VAL A 114 3.74 -3.42 -1.23
N HIS A 115 3.99 -4.48 -2.01
CA HIS A 115 3.54 -4.58 -3.40
C HIS A 115 2.04 -4.85 -3.51
N LEU A 116 1.39 -4.20 -4.48
CA LEU A 116 -0.04 -4.30 -4.79
C LEU A 116 -0.32 -5.01 -6.12
N SER A 117 0.69 -5.14 -7.00
CA SER A 117 0.51 -5.62 -8.37
C SER A 117 0.07 -7.09 -8.49
N HIS A 118 0.21 -7.88 -7.43
CA HIS A 118 -0.29 -9.26 -7.37
C HIS A 118 -1.81 -9.34 -7.14
N LEU A 119 -2.45 -8.27 -6.66
CA LEU A 119 -3.88 -8.25 -6.37
C LEU A 119 -4.66 -8.30 -7.68
N SER A 120 -5.52 -9.31 -7.85
CA SER A 120 -6.36 -9.42 -9.03
C SER A 120 -7.45 -8.34 -9.06
N LEU A 121 -7.88 -7.95 -10.25
CA LEU A 121 -8.98 -7.00 -10.42
C LEU A 121 -10.26 -7.48 -9.73
N ALA A 122 -10.52 -8.79 -9.72
CA ALA A 122 -11.68 -9.37 -9.03
C ALA A 122 -11.60 -9.17 -7.51
N ARG A 123 -10.42 -9.40 -6.91
CA ARG A 123 -10.18 -9.19 -5.48
C ARG A 123 -10.38 -7.72 -5.10
N VAL A 124 -9.80 -6.81 -5.87
CA VAL A 124 -9.96 -5.36 -5.65
C VAL A 124 -11.42 -4.92 -5.80
N ARG A 125 -12.12 -5.41 -6.83
CA ARG A 125 -13.56 -5.14 -7.02
C ARG A 125 -14.41 -5.61 -5.85
N LYS A 126 -14.11 -6.78 -5.28
CA LYS A 126 -14.82 -7.30 -4.12
C LYS A 126 -14.60 -6.41 -2.90
N ALA A 127 -13.34 -6.03 -2.65
CA ALA A 127 -12.98 -5.20 -1.51
C ALA A 127 -13.51 -3.75 -1.60
N ALA A 128 -13.62 -3.17 -2.81
CA ALA A 128 -14.10 -1.81 -3.01
C ALA A 128 -15.64 -1.66 -2.99
N LYS A 129 -16.39 -2.74 -2.72
CA LYS A 129 -17.86 -2.67 -2.53
C LYS A 129 -18.19 -2.23 -1.10
N PRO A 130 -19.39 -1.67 -0.85
CA PRO A 130 -19.88 -1.47 0.51
C PRO A 130 -19.80 -2.77 1.33
N GLY A 131 -19.18 -2.71 2.51
CA GLY A 131 -18.94 -3.89 3.36
C GLY A 131 -17.78 -4.79 2.92
N GLY A 132 -17.11 -4.48 1.81
CA GLY A 132 -15.87 -5.13 1.41
C GLY A 132 -14.69 -4.69 2.28
N SER A 133 -13.70 -5.57 2.40
CA SER A 133 -12.49 -5.31 3.18
C SER A 133 -11.27 -5.88 2.47
N LEU A 134 -10.14 -5.19 2.56
CA LEU A 134 -8.83 -5.72 2.21
C LEU A 134 -7.85 -5.38 3.32
N ARG A 135 -7.23 -6.41 3.91
CA ARG A 135 -6.21 -6.27 4.95
C ARG A 135 -4.91 -6.88 4.48
N VAL A 136 -3.80 -6.28 4.88
CA VAL A 136 -2.48 -6.92 4.84
C VAL A 136 -1.89 -6.94 6.25
N THR A 137 -1.41 -8.10 6.66
CA THR A 137 -0.68 -8.31 7.92
C THR A 137 0.80 -8.49 7.59
N LEU A 138 1.67 -7.73 8.27
CA LEU A 138 3.12 -7.79 8.08
C LEU A 138 3.84 -7.94 9.42
N ASP A 139 4.82 -8.84 9.45
CA ASP A 139 5.83 -8.87 10.51
C ASP A 139 6.95 -7.90 10.20
N MET A 140 7.15 -6.95 11.11
CA MET A 140 8.00 -5.78 10.86
C MET A 140 9.43 -5.93 11.39
N THR A 141 9.78 -7.10 11.91
CA THR A 141 11.13 -7.46 12.36
C THR A 141 11.83 -8.35 11.33
N ASP A 142 13.06 -8.02 10.97
CA ASP A 142 13.91 -8.85 10.10
C ASP A 142 14.55 -10.04 10.85
N THR A 143 15.30 -10.88 10.14
CA THR A 143 15.92 -12.09 10.71
C THR A 143 17.03 -11.80 11.72
N CYS A 144 17.51 -10.56 11.79
CA CYS A 144 18.52 -10.09 12.74
C CYS A 144 17.90 -9.35 13.93
N GLY A 145 16.56 -9.28 14.02
CA GLY A 145 15.86 -8.54 15.08
C GLY A 145 15.71 -7.04 14.81
N GLY A 146 16.09 -6.57 13.62
CA GLY A 146 16.05 -5.17 13.22
C GLY A 146 14.84 -4.79 12.37
N ALA A 147 14.80 -3.52 11.97
CA ALA A 147 13.71 -2.95 11.17
C ALA A 147 13.64 -3.58 9.77
N LEU A 148 12.52 -4.23 9.47
CA LEU A 148 12.29 -4.86 8.17
C LEU A 148 12.33 -3.83 7.03
N CYS A 149 13.08 -4.13 5.97
CA CYS A 149 13.19 -3.30 4.78
C CYS A 149 13.18 -4.11 3.49
N GLY A 150 13.17 -3.43 2.34
CA GLY A 150 13.21 -4.06 1.02
C GLY A 150 11.82 -4.17 0.40
N SER A 151 11.42 -5.37 -0.01
CA SER A 151 10.11 -5.62 -0.65
C SER A 151 9.35 -6.72 0.07
N ALA A 152 8.06 -6.49 0.31
CA ALA A 152 7.11 -7.47 0.79
C ALA A 152 6.10 -7.80 -0.33
N ARG A 153 6.02 -9.08 -0.66
CA ARG A 153 5.04 -9.66 -1.58
C ARG A 153 4.15 -10.66 -0.83
N GLU A 154 3.02 -11.00 -1.44
CA GLU A 154 2.10 -11.99 -0.88
C GLU A 154 2.80 -13.33 -0.63
N GLY A 155 2.51 -13.94 0.53
CA GLY A 155 3.02 -15.26 0.91
C GLY A 155 4.46 -15.25 1.46
N GLU A 156 5.21 -14.17 1.27
CA GLU A 156 6.54 -13.99 1.88
C GLU A 156 6.40 -13.30 3.25
N ARG A 157 6.33 -11.96 3.23
CA ARG A 157 6.33 -11.10 4.43
C ARG A 157 5.03 -10.29 4.58
N ALA A 158 4.09 -10.50 3.66
CA ALA A 158 2.79 -9.87 3.65
C ALA A 158 1.71 -10.93 3.45
N GLN A 159 0.81 -11.03 4.43
CA GLN A 159 -0.35 -11.91 4.36
C GLN A 159 -1.58 -11.06 4.04
N TRP A 160 -2.19 -11.29 2.89
CA TRP A 160 -3.34 -10.51 2.44
C TRP A 160 -4.65 -11.26 2.71
N HIS A 161 -5.64 -10.57 3.27
CA HIS A 161 -6.95 -11.11 3.60
C HIS A 161 -8.07 -10.29 2.94
N GLY A 162 -9.10 -10.96 2.40
CA GLY A 162 -10.23 -10.34 1.69
C GLY A 162 -10.43 -10.86 0.26
#